data_AF-A0A7S4GMX4-F1
#
_entry.id   AF-A0A7S4GMX4-F1
#
_cell.length_a   1.000
_cell.length_b   1.000
_cell.length_c   1.000
_cell.angle_alpha   90.00
_cell.angle_beta   90.00
_cell.angle_gamma   90.00
#
_symmetry.space_group_name_H-M   'P 1'
#
loop_
_entity.id
_entity.type
_entity.pdbx_description
1 polymer ?
#
loop_
_entity_poly.entity_id
_entity_poly.type
_entity_poly.pdbx_seq_one_letter_code
_entity_poly.pdbx_strand_id
1 'polypeptide(L)'
;HRVRKLGSSVSLETAFRWNLDRDAMADLKIKTYYTFAKFPNPMIVEIFAREKGIDLFANEKQVDAPGLENRNAEHLARNPAGQLPYLELEDGTVIAETISICEWLEEVKPEPAFIGSTPEKRAVARMWQRRMEEHFVYPTFYSVRFWTASDDCTGPLKNFFAQRNKILIPGAWKEMQAWALSRLEWLEEVKKGSPSDYIAGDEMTV
;
A
#
# COMPACT_ATOMS: atom_id res chain seq x y z
N HIS A 1 -6.30 2.92 28.35
CA HIS A 1 -6.84 4.16 28.96
C HIS A 1 -7.26 5.07 27.80
N ARG A 2 -8.50 5.43 27.44
CA ARG A 2 -9.89 5.27 27.92
C ARG A 2 -10.76 5.14 26.64
N VAL A 3 -11.65 4.16 26.56
CA VAL A 3 -12.69 4.11 25.50
C VAL A 3 -13.91 4.87 26.02
N ARG A 4 -14.24 6.02 25.43
CA ARG A 4 -15.53 6.71 25.66
C ARG A 4 -16.58 6.10 24.70
N LYS A 5 -17.70 5.64 25.27
CA LYS A 5 -18.89 5.20 24.53
C LYS A 5 -19.38 6.34 23.64
N LEU A 6 -19.50 6.10 22.33
CA LEU A 6 -20.20 6.97 21.40
C LEU A 6 -21.62 6.44 21.16
N GLY A 7 -22.59 7.35 21.28
CA GLY A 7 -24.01 7.10 21.02
C GLY A 7 -24.30 6.91 19.54
N SER A 8 -25.42 6.22 19.28
CA SER A 8 -25.91 5.78 17.99
C SER A 8 -26.24 6.93 17.02
N SER A 9 -25.82 6.74 15.75
CA SER A 9 -26.21 7.43 14.50
C SER A 9 -25.15 8.28 13.77
N VAL A 10 -23.86 7.94 13.89
CA VAL A 10 -22.81 8.47 13.01
C VAL A 10 -22.29 7.31 12.15
N SER A 11 -22.31 7.44 10.82
CA SER A 11 -21.74 6.42 9.93
C SER A 11 -20.26 6.21 10.27
N LEU A 12 -19.76 4.98 10.14
CA LEU A 12 -18.36 4.64 10.39
C LEU A 12 -17.37 5.51 9.59
N GLU A 13 -17.81 6.06 8.45
CA GLU A 13 -17.05 7.01 7.62
C GLU A 13 -16.87 8.40 8.27
N THR A 14 -17.79 8.84 9.13
CA THR A 14 -17.75 10.21 9.68
C THR A 14 -17.06 10.27 11.06
N ALA A 15 -17.01 9.15 11.79
CA ALA A 15 -16.47 9.11 13.16
C ALA A 15 -14.94 8.95 13.26
N PHE A 16 -14.23 8.77 12.14
CA PHE A 16 -12.78 8.49 12.08
C PHE A 16 -11.92 9.69 11.62
N ARG A 17 -12.49 10.90 11.52
CA ARG A 17 -11.75 12.14 11.27
C ARG A 17 -11.22 12.73 12.58
N TRP A 18 -10.24 12.09 13.21
CA TRP A 18 -9.63 12.57 14.47
C TRP A 18 -8.33 13.34 14.22
N ASN A 19 -8.32 14.62 14.58
CA ASN A 19 -7.17 15.43 15.01
C ASN A 19 -5.88 15.37 14.16
N LEU A 20 -6.01 15.36 12.84
CA LEU A 20 -4.88 15.56 11.93
C LEU A 20 -4.53 17.06 11.89
N ASP A 21 -3.25 17.36 12.04
CA ASP A 21 -2.72 18.72 12.01
C ASP A 21 -2.83 19.27 10.59
N ARG A 22 -3.80 20.18 10.38
CA ARG A 22 -4.04 20.80 9.08
C ARG A 22 -2.91 21.76 8.68
N ASP A 23 -2.12 22.25 9.63
CA ASP A 23 -1.01 23.15 9.33
C ASP A 23 0.19 22.36 8.78
N ALA A 24 0.38 21.11 9.24
CA ALA A 24 1.36 20.18 8.66
C ALA A 24 1.08 19.80 7.19
N MET A 25 -0.14 20.07 6.68
CA MET A 25 -0.51 19.83 5.29
C MET A 25 -0.06 20.95 4.34
N ALA A 26 0.07 22.19 4.84
CA ALA A 26 0.42 23.33 4.00
C ALA A 26 1.83 23.21 3.40
N ASP A 27 2.72 22.48 4.06
CA ASP A 27 4.09 22.30 3.63
C ASP A 27 4.29 21.17 2.59
N LEU A 28 3.33 20.25 2.46
CA LEU A 28 3.48 19.07 1.61
C LEU A 28 3.24 19.32 0.12
N LYS A 29 2.65 20.47 -0.25
CA LYS A 29 2.39 20.88 -1.64
C LYS A 29 1.82 19.76 -2.53
N ILE A 30 0.94 18.93 -1.97
CA ILE A 30 0.25 17.86 -2.69
C ILE A 30 -0.94 18.49 -3.40
N LYS A 31 -0.92 18.46 -4.74
CA LYS A 31 -2.05 18.92 -5.55
C LYS A 31 -3.16 17.88 -5.63
N THR A 32 -2.83 16.61 -5.79
CA THR A 32 -3.83 15.54 -5.89
C THR A 32 -3.27 14.19 -5.45
N TYR A 33 -4.04 13.45 -4.66
CA TYR A 33 -3.81 12.06 -4.31
C TYR A 33 -4.79 11.17 -5.09
N TYR A 34 -4.30 10.48 -6.12
CA TYR A 34 -5.12 9.58 -6.93
C TYR A 34 -5.13 8.19 -6.29
N THR A 35 -6.32 7.74 -5.90
CA THR A 35 -6.50 6.51 -5.13
C THR A 35 -7.75 5.75 -5.57
N PHE A 36 -7.89 4.52 -5.08
CA PHE A 36 -9.15 3.79 -5.11
C PHE A 36 -9.29 3.05 -3.79
N ALA A 37 -10.28 3.44 -3.00
CA ALA A 37 -10.55 2.81 -1.71
C ALA A 37 -10.71 1.29 -1.88
N LYS A 38 -10.21 0.52 -0.90
CA LYS A 38 -10.26 -0.97 -0.84
C LYS A 38 -9.19 -1.71 -1.65
N PHE A 39 -8.28 -1.03 -2.35
CA PHE A 39 -7.11 -1.70 -2.95
C PHE A 39 -5.95 -1.79 -1.95
N PRO A 40 -5.17 -2.89 -1.95
CA PRO A 40 -4.11 -3.11 -0.96
C PRO A 40 -2.99 -2.06 -1.02
N ASN A 41 -2.56 -1.66 -2.21
CA ASN A 41 -1.46 -0.69 -2.35
C ASN A 41 -1.84 0.71 -1.84
N PRO A 42 -3.02 1.27 -2.15
CA PRO A 42 -3.48 2.50 -1.52
C PRO A 42 -3.57 2.43 0.00
N MET A 43 -4.11 1.33 0.55
CA MET A 43 -4.25 1.16 1.99
C MET A 43 -2.90 1.28 2.74
N ILE A 44 -1.80 0.77 2.16
CA ILE A 44 -0.47 0.90 2.77
C ILE A 44 -0.06 2.37 2.89
N VAL A 45 -0.22 3.15 1.81
CA VAL A 45 0.12 4.58 1.79
C VAL A 45 -0.77 5.38 2.75
N GLU A 46 -2.07 5.06 2.77
CA GLU A 46 -3.04 5.72 3.65
C GLU A 46 -2.74 5.46 5.13
N ILE A 47 -2.41 4.21 5.49
CA ILE A 47 -1.96 3.86 6.85
C ILE A 47 -0.68 4.61 7.17
N PHE A 48 0.33 4.56 6.32
CA PHE A 48 1.61 5.24 6.55
C PHE A 48 1.43 6.75 6.77
N ALA A 49 0.70 7.42 5.88
CA ALA A 49 0.40 8.84 5.99
C ALA A 49 -0.36 9.15 7.28
N ARG A 50 -1.35 8.33 7.65
CA ARG A 50 -2.10 8.51 8.89
C ARG A 50 -1.22 8.36 10.13
N GLU A 51 -0.35 7.35 10.18
CA GLU A 51 0.59 7.17 11.30
C GLU A 51 1.60 8.33 11.39
N LYS A 52 1.93 8.96 10.25
CA LYS A 52 2.69 10.22 10.18
C LYS A 52 1.84 11.44 10.56
N GLY A 53 0.54 11.32 10.76
CA GLY A 53 -0.36 12.45 10.97
C GLY A 53 -0.51 13.34 9.73
N ILE A 54 -0.55 12.75 8.54
CA ILE A 54 -0.77 13.39 7.24
C ILE A 54 -2.15 12.98 6.72
N ASP A 55 -2.96 13.96 6.33
CA ASP A 55 -4.31 13.74 5.77
C ASP A 55 -4.29 13.76 4.24
N LEU A 56 -3.97 12.64 3.61
CA LEU A 56 -4.01 12.54 2.14
C LEU A 56 -5.43 12.72 1.56
N PHE A 57 -6.47 12.45 2.36
CA PHE A 57 -7.86 12.57 1.91
C PHE A 57 -8.28 14.02 1.67
N ALA A 58 -7.54 14.99 2.21
CA ALA A 58 -7.77 16.40 1.93
C ALA A 58 -7.65 16.75 0.43
N ASN A 59 -6.85 15.98 -0.33
CA ASN A 59 -6.62 16.19 -1.77
C ASN A 59 -6.94 14.94 -2.60
N GLU A 60 -7.83 14.06 -2.14
CA GLU A 60 -8.10 12.81 -2.85
C GLU A 60 -8.87 12.99 -4.16
N LYS A 61 -8.56 12.12 -5.12
CA LYS A 61 -9.39 11.83 -6.29
C LYS A 61 -9.53 10.32 -6.41
N GLN A 62 -10.75 9.83 -6.20
CA GLN A 62 -11.11 8.44 -6.43
C GLN A 62 -11.12 8.14 -7.94
N VAL A 63 -10.47 7.05 -8.32
CA VAL A 63 -10.32 6.60 -9.72
C VAL A 63 -10.89 5.20 -9.83
N ASP A 64 -11.87 4.96 -10.71
CA ASP A 64 -12.50 3.65 -10.91
C ASP A 64 -11.53 2.63 -11.52
N ALA A 65 -10.69 2.04 -10.68
CA ALA A 65 -9.73 1.04 -11.08
C ALA A 65 -10.37 -0.28 -11.55
N PRO A 66 -11.50 -0.77 -10.97
CA PRO A 66 -12.30 -1.85 -11.55
C PRO A 66 -12.76 -1.56 -12.99
N GLY A 67 -13.19 -0.34 -13.27
CA GLY A 67 -13.56 0.17 -14.60
C GLY A 67 -12.39 0.55 -15.51
N LEU A 68 -11.14 0.34 -15.07
CA LEU A 68 -9.91 0.66 -15.79
C LEU A 68 -9.66 2.16 -16.05
N GLU A 69 -10.27 3.06 -15.28
CA GLU A 69 -10.08 4.51 -15.42
C GLU A 69 -8.60 4.89 -15.27
N ASN A 70 -7.89 4.26 -14.34
CA ASN A 70 -6.45 4.43 -14.10
C ASN A 70 -5.55 4.02 -15.30
N ARG A 71 -6.15 3.48 -16.37
CA ARG A 71 -5.46 3.07 -17.60
C ARG A 71 -5.96 3.84 -18.84
N ASN A 72 -6.79 4.88 -18.64
CA ASN A 72 -7.14 5.79 -19.73
C ASN A 72 -5.95 6.69 -20.10
N ALA A 73 -6.05 7.41 -21.22
CA ALA A 73 -4.97 8.25 -21.73
C ALA A 73 -4.55 9.36 -20.73
N GLU A 74 -5.50 9.89 -19.96
CA GLU A 74 -5.26 10.97 -18.99
C GLU A 74 -4.41 10.50 -17.80
N HIS A 75 -4.71 9.32 -17.26
CA HIS A 75 -3.97 8.72 -16.15
C HIS A 75 -2.62 8.17 -16.62
N LEU A 76 -2.56 7.51 -17.79
CA LEU A 76 -1.32 6.98 -18.34
C LEU A 76 -0.31 8.05 -18.72
N ALA A 77 -0.78 9.26 -19.09
CA ALA A 77 0.11 10.39 -19.34
C ALA A 77 0.85 10.86 -18.06
N ARG A 78 0.28 10.64 -16.88
CA ARG A 78 0.90 10.96 -15.58
C ARG A 78 1.67 9.77 -15.01
N ASN A 79 1.02 8.62 -14.91
CA ASN A 79 1.59 7.36 -14.42
C ASN A 79 1.49 6.27 -15.49
N PRO A 80 2.55 6.04 -16.29
CA PRO A 80 2.54 5.08 -17.39
C PRO A 80 2.40 3.62 -16.93
N ALA A 81 2.63 3.31 -15.65
CA ALA A 81 2.37 1.97 -15.11
C ALA A 81 0.85 1.65 -15.08
N GLY A 82 0.00 2.69 -15.06
CA GLY A 82 -1.44 2.55 -14.96
C GLY A 82 -1.84 1.85 -13.66
N GLN A 83 -1.27 2.29 -12.54
CA GLN A 83 -1.47 1.74 -11.20
C GLN A 83 -1.86 2.84 -10.20
N LEU A 84 -2.38 2.43 -9.05
CA LEU A 84 -2.75 3.30 -7.93
C LEU A 84 -2.08 2.78 -6.64
N PRO A 85 -1.78 3.68 -5.69
CA PRO A 85 -2.01 5.12 -5.75
C PRO A 85 -0.87 5.86 -6.48
N TYR A 86 -1.06 7.14 -6.75
CA TYR A 86 0.02 8.07 -7.08
C TYR A 86 -0.34 9.51 -6.64
N LEU A 87 0.69 10.33 -6.40
CA LEU A 87 0.58 11.74 -6.04
C LEU A 87 0.94 12.63 -7.23
N GLU A 88 0.25 13.75 -7.37
CA GLU A 88 0.68 14.90 -8.17
C GLU A 88 0.97 16.07 -7.20
N LEU A 89 2.18 16.62 -7.27
CA LEU A 89 2.59 17.79 -6.48
C LEU A 89 2.20 19.08 -7.19
N GLU A 90 2.22 20.22 -6.49
CA GLU A 90 1.87 21.54 -7.05
C GLU A 90 2.76 21.95 -8.23
N ASP A 91 4.02 21.52 -8.24
CA ASP A 91 4.97 21.79 -9.34
C ASP A 91 4.79 20.85 -10.55
N GLY A 92 3.83 19.93 -10.48
CA GLY A 92 3.53 18.95 -11.53
C GLY A 92 4.32 17.65 -11.42
N THR A 93 5.20 17.49 -10.43
CA THR A 93 5.90 16.23 -10.18
C THR A 93 4.90 15.12 -9.84
N VAL A 94 5.07 13.94 -10.44
CA VAL A 94 4.26 12.76 -10.15
C VAL A 94 5.09 11.72 -9.41
N ILE A 95 4.62 11.27 -8.24
CA ILE A 95 5.24 10.23 -7.44
C ILE A 95 4.30 9.03 -7.39
N ALA A 96 4.72 7.91 -7.98
CA ALA A 96 4.02 6.63 -7.97
C ALA A 96 4.88 5.56 -7.28
N GLU A 97 4.34 4.35 -7.14
CA GLU A 97 4.87 3.24 -6.33
C GLU A 97 4.72 3.50 -4.82
N THR A 98 4.09 2.55 -4.13
CA THR A 98 3.77 2.66 -2.70
C THR A 98 5.00 2.98 -1.85
N ILE A 99 6.13 2.31 -2.10
CA ILE A 99 7.36 2.52 -1.33
C ILE A 99 7.92 3.91 -1.58
N SER A 100 8.02 4.34 -2.83
CA SER A 100 8.53 5.67 -3.17
C SER A 100 7.68 6.78 -2.58
N ILE A 101 6.35 6.61 -2.54
CA ILE A 101 5.45 7.55 -1.88
C ILE A 101 5.72 7.58 -0.37
N CYS A 102 5.83 6.42 0.29
CA CYS A 102 6.14 6.36 1.72
C CYS A 102 7.53 6.94 2.03
N GLU A 103 8.53 6.72 1.17
CA GLU A 103 9.86 7.33 1.30
C GLU A 103 9.81 8.84 1.19
N TRP A 104 9.09 9.38 0.21
CA TRP A 104 8.90 10.81 0.08
C TRP A 104 8.18 11.40 1.31
N LEU A 105 7.12 10.74 1.80
CA LEU A 105 6.41 11.14 3.02
C LEU A 105 7.31 11.10 4.27
N GLU A 106 8.21 10.11 4.38
CA GLU A 106 9.23 10.05 5.42
C GLU A 106 10.21 11.23 5.33
N GLU A 107 10.64 11.61 4.12
CA GLU A 107 11.60 12.70 3.92
C GLU A 107 11.02 14.08 4.24
N VAL A 108 9.78 14.34 3.83
CA VAL A 108 9.09 15.62 4.10
C VAL A 108 8.55 15.70 5.54
N LYS A 109 8.28 14.55 6.17
CA LYS A 109 7.89 14.47 7.59
C LYS A 109 8.70 13.37 8.31
N PRO A 110 9.93 13.67 8.74
CA PRO A 110 10.84 12.68 9.33
C PRO A 110 10.28 11.97 10.57
N GLU A 111 9.53 12.69 11.41
CA GLU A 111 9.03 12.15 12.67
C GLU A 111 7.52 11.89 12.64
N PRO A 112 7.04 10.74 13.19
CA PRO A 112 7.84 9.62 13.73
C PRO A 112 8.53 8.79 12.63
N ALA A 113 9.77 8.33 12.82
CA ALA A 113 10.50 7.58 11.79
C ALA A 113 9.95 6.14 11.59
N PHE A 114 9.49 5.80 10.38
CA PHE A 114 8.98 4.46 10.02
C PHE A 114 9.86 3.74 8.99
N ILE A 115 10.87 4.41 8.45
CA ILE A 115 11.91 3.79 7.62
C ILE A 115 13.20 3.69 8.43
N GLY A 116 13.27 4.29 9.62
CA GLY A 116 14.40 4.23 10.54
C GLY A 116 15.13 5.57 10.68
N SER A 117 15.57 5.87 11.90
CA SER A 117 16.19 7.15 12.28
C SER A 117 17.71 7.21 12.12
N THR A 118 18.37 6.07 11.86
CA THR A 118 19.82 5.99 11.58
C THR A 118 20.07 5.29 10.26
N PRO A 119 21.25 5.46 9.63
CA PRO A 119 21.61 4.73 8.42
C PRO A 119 21.43 3.21 8.53
N GLU A 120 21.83 2.63 9.66
CA GLU A 120 21.73 1.19 9.94
C GLU A 120 20.27 0.76 10.09
N LYS A 121 19.47 1.51 10.86
CA LYS A 121 18.03 1.23 11.00
C LYS A 121 17.34 1.30 9.63
N ARG A 122 17.69 2.28 8.79
CA ARG A 122 17.18 2.40 7.40
C ARG A 122 17.56 1.23 6.52
N ALA A 123 18.80 0.79 6.59
CA ALA A 123 19.25 -0.39 5.84
C ALA A 123 18.50 -1.66 6.28
N VAL A 124 18.27 -1.85 7.58
CA VAL A 124 17.53 -3.02 8.11
C VAL A 124 16.07 -2.98 7.70
N ALA A 125 15.39 -1.84 7.85
CA ALA A 125 13.99 -1.68 7.44
C ALA A 125 13.80 -2.00 5.95
N ARG A 126 14.62 -1.39 5.07
CA ARG A 126 14.56 -1.63 3.63
C ARG A 126 14.91 -3.06 3.24
N MET A 127 15.86 -3.69 3.93
CA MET A 127 16.19 -5.10 3.69
C MET A 127 14.98 -5.99 3.99
N TRP A 128 14.28 -5.75 5.10
CA TRP A 128 13.08 -6.51 5.45
C TRP A 128 11.92 -6.23 4.51
N GLN A 129 11.67 -4.97 4.18
CA GLN A 129 10.69 -4.58 3.17
C GLN A 129 10.95 -5.31 1.84
N ARG A 130 12.20 -5.28 1.34
CA ARG A 130 12.57 -5.95 0.10
C ARG A 130 12.36 -7.46 0.15
N ARG A 131 12.72 -8.10 1.27
CA ARG A 131 12.49 -9.54 1.49
C ARG A 131 11.00 -9.89 1.45
N MET A 132 10.15 -9.04 2.03
CA MET A 132 8.70 -9.25 2.04
C MET A 132 8.10 -9.02 0.66
N GLU A 133 8.49 -7.95 -0.04
CA GLU A 133 8.02 -7.69 -1.39
C GLU A 133 8.37 -8.82 -2.35
N GLU A 134 9.65 -9.19 -2.38
CA GLU A 134 10.19 -10.13 -3.37
C GLU A 134 9.68 -11.55 -3.15
N HIS A 135 9.65 -12.01 -1.90
CA HIS A 135 9.40 -13.42 -1.60
C HIS A 135 8.00 -13.71 -1.07
N PHE A 136 7.22 -12.69 -0.70
CA PHE A 136 5.86 -12.88 -0.21
C PHE A 136 4.83 -12.09 -1.04
N VAL A 137 4.97 -10.77 -1.14
CA VAL A 137 3.94 -9.91 -1.77
C VAL A 137 3.82 -10.20 -3.27
N TYR A 138 4.93 -10.19 -4.02
CA TYR A 138 4.86 -10.47 -5.46
C TYR A 138 4.38 -11.89 -5.77
N PRO A 139 4.90 -12.97 -5.15
CA PRO A 139 4.35 -14.31 -5.34
C PRO A 139 2.86 -14.39 -5.01
N THR A 140 2.40 -13.75 -3.93
CA THR A 140 0.98 -13.70 -3.58
C THR A 140 0.16 -12.98 -4.66
N PHE A 141 0.62 -11.82 -5.12
CA PHE A 141 -0.08 -11.05 -6.15
C PHE A 141 -0.13 -11.78 -7.49
N TYR A 142 0.96 -12.42 -7.91
CA TYR A 142 0.98 -13.22 -9.12
C TYR A 142 0.12 -14.47 -8.99
N SER A 143 0.13 -15.13 -7.82
CA SER A 143 -0.76 -16.25 -7.53
C SER A 143 -2.23 -15.85 -7.71
N VAL A 144 -2.68 -14.76 -7.09
CA VAL A 144 -4.06 -14.29 -7.22
C VAL A 144 -4.38 -13.92 -8.67
N ARG A 145 -3.48 -13.19 -9.35
CA ARG A 145 -3.67 -12.81 -10.76
C ARG A 145 -3.83 -14.01 -11.67
N PHE A 146 -2.96 -15.01 -11.53
CA PHE A 146 -3.01 -16.24 -12.32
C PHE A 146 -4.23 -17.09 -11.96
N TRP A 147 -4.57 -17.18 -10.67
CA TRP A 147 -5.75 -17.87 -10.20
C TRP A 147 -7.01 -17.29 -10.85
N THR A 148 -7.16 -15.96 -10.92
CA THR A 148 -8.35 -15.34 -11.56
C THR A 148 -8.56 -15.80 -13.00
N ALA A 149 -7.50 -16.15 -13.74
CA ALA A 149 -7.60 -16.67 -15.09
C ALA A 149 -7.71 -18.20 -15.17
N SER A 150 -7.42 -18.93 -14.09
CA SER A 150 -7.48 -20.40 -14.01
C SER A 150 -8.91 -20.93 -13.91
N ASP A 151 -9.10 -22.19 -14.29
CA ASP A 151 -10.40 -22.88 -14.18
C ASP A 151 -10.87 -23.06 -12.73
N ASP A 152 -9.93 -22.96 -11.78
CA ASP A 152 -10.20 -23.01 -10.34
C ASP A 152 -10.89 -21.72 -9.82
N CYS A 153 -10.84 -20.61 -10.58
CA CYS A 153 -11.56 -19.39 -10.22
C CYS A 153 -12.96 -19.36 -10.83
N THR A 154 -13.96 -19.22 -9.96
CA THR A 154 -15.36 -19.08 -10.33
C THR A 154 -15.95 -17.80 -9.74
N GLY A 155 -17.10 -17.36 -10.27
CA GLY A 155 -17.79 -16.18 -9.78
C GLY A 155 -17.16 -14.85 -10.23
N PRO A 156 -17.35 -13.76 -9.47
CA PRO A 156 -17.14 -12.39 -9.96
C PRO A 156 -15.68 -12.01 -10.21
N LEU A 157 -14.71 -12.79 -9.72
CA LEU A 157 -13.28 -12.54 -9.91
C LEU A 157 -12.70 -13.24 -11.15
N LYS A 158 -13.46 -14.14 -11.80
CA LYS A 158 -12.98 -14.86 -12.99
C LYS A 158 -12.59 -13.84 -14.07
N ASN A 159 -11.37 -13.98 -14.57
CA ASN A 159 -10.71 -13.13 -15.56
C ASN A 159 -10.57 -11.65 -15.16
N PHE A 160 -10.67 -11.31 -13.87
CA PHE A 160 -10.56 -9.92 -13.42
C PHE A 160 -9.28 -9.23 -13.94
N PHE A 161 -8.13 -9.91 -13.94
CA PHE A 161 -6.87 -9.30 -14.40
C PHE A 161 -6.62 -9.42 -15.91
N ALA A 162 -7.48 -10.06 -16.69
CA ALA A 162 -7.23 -10.34 -18.10
C ALA A 162 -7.05 -9.09 -18.97
N GLN A 163 -7.74 -7.99 -18.64
CA GLN A 163 -7.61 -6.71 -19.35
C GLN A 163 -6.47 -5.83 -18.79
N ARG A 164 -5.91 -6.19 -17.63
CA ARG A 164 -4.86 -5.45 -16.93
C ARG A 164 -3.46 -5.99 -17.24
N ASN A 165 -3.36 -7.30 -17.44
CA ASN A 165 -2.12 -8.02 -17.62
C ASN A 165 -2.10 -8.68 -19.01
N LYS A 166 -1.12 -8.30 -19.85
CA LYS A 166 -0.95 -8.91 -21.18
C LYS A 166 -0.60 -10.41 -21.10
N ILE A 167 0.06 -10.81 -20.01
CA ILE A 167 0.49 -12.18 -19.77
C ILE A 167 -0.06 -12.61 -18.41
N LEU A 168 -0.82 -13.70 -18.44
CA LEU A 168 -1.23 -14.46 -17.27
C LEU A 168 -0.82 -15.91 -17.50
N ILE A 169 -0.39 -16.60 -16.45
CA ILE A 169 0.06 -17.99 -16.51
C ILE A 169 -0.85 -18.80 -15.57
N PRO A 170 -2.10 -19.12 -15.97
CA PRO A 170 -3.07 -19.72 -15.07
C PRO A 170 -2.56 -20.99 -14.40
N GLY A 171 -1.82 -21.83 -15.12
CA GLY A 171 -1.26 -23.07 -14.58
C GLY A 171 -0.22 -22.88 -13.47
N ALA A 172 0.33 -21.68 -13.28
CA ALA A 172 1.36 -21.40 -12.27
C ALA A 172 0.79 -20.85 -10.94
N TRP A 173 -0.54 -20.73 -10.80
CA TRP A 173 -1.12 -20.04 -9.65
C TRP A 173 -0.82 -20.77 -8.32
N LYS A 174 -0.80 -22.11 -8.33
CA LYS A 174 -0.54 -22.96 -7.17
C LYS A 174 0.93 -22.92 -6.75
N GLU A 175 1.84 -22.90 -7.71
CA GLU A 175 3.29 -22.78 -7.47
C GLU A 175 3.62 -21.42 -6.86
N MET A 176 3.02 -20.34 -7.38
CA MET A 176 3.16 -19.00 -6.80
C MET A 176 2.56 -18.92 -5.39
N GLN A 177 1.43 -19.60 -5.14
CA GLN A 177 0.84 -19.70 -3.80
C GLN A 177 1.77 -20.46 -2.84
N ALA A 178 2.30 -21.61 -3.27
CA ALA A 178 3.21 -22.43 -2.48
C ALA A 178 4.50 -21.68 -2.13
N TRP A 179 5.04 -20.89 -3.07
CA TRP A 179 6.14 -19.97 -2.78
C TRP A 179 5.77 -19.01 -1.65
N ALA A 180 4.66 -18.27 -1.80
CA ALA A 180 4.25 -17.28 -0.81
C ALA A 180 4.07 -17.90 0.59
N LEU A 181 3.42 -19.07 0.66
CA LEU A 181 3.23 -19.81 1.92
C LEU A 181 4.55 -20.26 2.54
N SER A 182 5.46 -20.83 1.74
CA SER A 182 6.80 -21.21 2.22
C SER A 182 7.56 -20.01 2.79
N ARG A 183 7.37 -18.81 2.23
CA ARG A 183 7.99 -17.60 2.77
C ARG A 183 7.38 -17.16 4.09
N LEU A 184 6.07 -17.31 4.28
CA LEU A 184 5.43 -17.06 5.57
C LEU A 184 5.93 -18.02 6.64
N GLU A 185 6.03 -19.32 6.32
CA GLU A 185 6.60 -20.31 7.24
C GLU A 185 8.02 -19.95 7.67
N TRP A 186 8.86 -19.53 6.72
CA TRP A 186 10.19 -19.01 7.03
C TRP A 186 10.14 -17.80 7.97
N LEU A 187 9.21 -16.86 7.74
CA LEU A 187 9.08 -15.68 8.58
C LEU A 187 8.67 -16.07 10.01
N GLU A 188 7.73 -17.00 10.16
CA GLU A 188 7.33 -17.54 11.47
C GLU A 188 8.52 -18.17 12.20
N GLU A 189 9.36 -18.96 11.52
CA GLU A 189 10.56 -19.53 12.13
C GLU A 189 11.57 -18.45 12.54
N VAL A 190 11.76 -17.40 11.73
CA VAL A 190 12.58 -16.25 12.14
C VAL A 190 11.99 -15.56 13.37
N LYS A 191 10.66 -15.38 13.43
CA LYS A 191 9.97 -14.70 14.52
C LYS A 191 9.97 -15.49 15.82
N LYS A 192 9.96 -16.83 15.80
CA LYS A 192 10.14 -17.64 17.02
C LYS A 192 11.44 -17.32 17.78
N GLY A 193 12.48 -16.89 17.07
CA GLY A 193 13.75 -16.47 17.65
C GLY A 193 13.81 -15.00 18.09
N SER A 194 12.74 -14.23 17.91
CA SER A 194 12.70 -12.78 18.14
C SER A 194 11.64 -12.42 19.19
N PRO A 195 11.98 -11.67 20.25
CA PRO A 195 11.01 -11.22 21.24
C PRO A 195 10.17 -10.02 20.75
N SER A 196 10.50 -9.43 19.61
CA SER A 196 9.81 -8.26 19.07
C SER A 196 8.46 -8.63 18.46
N ASP A 197 7.50 -7.70 18.45
CA ASP A 197 6.26 -7.81 17.69
C ASP A 197 6.42 -7.41 16.21
N TYR A 198 7.56 -6.81 15.83
CA TYR A 198 7.78 -6.24 14.49
C TYR A 198 8.74 -7.07 13.64
N ILE A 199 8.64 -6.94 12.31
CA ILE A 199 9.46 -7.70 11.35
C ILE A 199 10.90 -7.17 11.31
N ALA A 200 11.08 -5.84 11.37
CA ALA A 200 12.36 -5.18 11.08
C ALA A 200 13.08 -4.60 12.33
N GLY A 201 12.97 -5.26 13.48
CA GLY A 201 13.56 -4.80 14.74
C GLY A 201 12.50 -4.65 15.82
N ASP A 202 12.65 -3.69 16.73
CA ASP A 202 11.78 -3.49 17.91
C ASP A 202 10.76 -2.35 17.75
N GLU A 203 10.72 -1.73 16.56
CA GLU A 203 9.88 -0.58 16.25
C GLU A 203 9.01 -0.88 15.01
N MET A 204 7.88 -0.19 14.87
CA MET A 204 7.04 -0.27 13.67
C MET A 204 7.78 0.31 12.47
N THR A 205 7.79 -0.41 11.36
CA THR A 205 8.34 0.06 10.08
C THR A 205 7.35 -0.15 8.94
N VAL A 206 7.58 0.55 7.83
CA VAL A 206 6.89 0.34 6.53
C VAL A 206 7.12 -1.05 5.96
#